data_AF-A0A804KY12-F1
#
_entry.id   AF-A0A804KY12-F1
#
_cell.length_a   1.000
_cell.length_b   1.000
_cell.length_c   1.000
_cell.angle_alpha   90.00
_cell.angle_beta   90.00
_cell.angle_gamma   90.00
#
_symmetry.space_group_name_H-M   'P 1'
#
loop_
_entity.id
_entity.type
_entity.pdbx_description
1 polymer ?
#
loop_
_entity_poly.entity_id
_entity_poly.type
_entity_poly.pdbx_seq_one_letter_code
_entity_poly.pdbx_strand_id
1 'polypeptide(L)'
;MGTQQPSTPGKRWPNLMPLFVGLVVVAEIAFLGRLDVVKNVATVHHWASTFHFPSTSVALEDSFASVSSSSHGAVEDDGGEYSRCEDWLEREDTIRYSRDFTTYPIIVSGAENQDWSTCSVGCKFGSVAKRVPDATFKLPQQPSTAVVHRSMESSKYYIENNINVARRRGYNILMTTSLSSDVPVGYFSWAEYDIMAPIQPKNETALAAAFISNCVAHNFRLQALEMLEKLGIKIDSYGVCHQNRDGKVDKVEALKRYKFSFAFENSNEEDYVTEKFFQSLVAGAIPVVVGAPNIQDFAPSPGSVLHIKELDDVESVAKTMKFLATNPDAFNKSVSWKYDGPSDAFKALVDMAAVHSSCRLCIFLATKIREKEEMALQFQKRPCKCTTRSGTVYHLYVRERGRFHMESIFLRSGRLTLRELESAVLSKFQSVNHTPLWKKERPESLRGDNLKIYRIYPVGLTQRQALYSFRFDTDADLGKHVESNPCAKFEVIFV
;
A
#
# COMPACT_ATOMS: atom_id res chain seq x y z
N MET A 1 -0.80 49.50 -68.53
CA MET A 1 -0.59 50.14 -67.21
C MET A 1 -1.90 50.04 -66.46
N GLY A 2 -1.93 49.19 -65.44
CA GLY A 2 -3.14 48.76 -64.74
C GLY A 2 -3.60 49.75 -63.68
N THR A 3 -4.91 49.80 -63.51
CA THR A 3 -5.71 50.64 -62.62
C THR A 3 -5.59 50.22 -61.14
N GLN A 4 -5.68 51.22 -60.26
CA GLN A 4 -5.57 51.12 -58.80
C GLN A 4 -6.74 50.36 -58.15
N GLN A 5 -6.42 49.60 -57.10
CA GLN A 5 -7.34 49.05 -56.10
C GLN A 5 -7.03 49.67 -54.72
N PRO A 6 -8.03 49.86 -53.84
CA PRO A 6 -7.85 50.59 -52.58
C PRO A 6 -7.39 49.70 -51.42
N SER A 7 -6.68 50.31 -50.48
CA SER A 7 -6.05 49.74 -49.29
C SER A 7 -7.03 49.53 -48.13
N THR A 8 -7.01 48.34 -47.52
CA THR A 8 -7.69 48.01 -46.26
C THR A 8 -6.71 48.08 -45.06
N PRO A 9 -7.15 48.53 -43.86
CA PRO A 9 -6.29 48.63 -42.69
C PRO A 9 -6.14 47.30 -41.95
N GLY A 10 -4.91 46.89 -41.67
CA GLY A 10 -4.59 45.71 -40.88
C GLY A 10 -4.97 45.87 -39.41
N LYS A 11 -5.98 45.14 -38.93
CA LYS A 11 -6.24 44.93 -37.50
C LYS A 11 -5.34 43.79 -37.00
N ARG A 12 -4.34 44.14 -36.18
CA ARG A 12 -3.60 43.18 -35.36
C ARG A 12 -4.53 42.67 -34.26
N TRP A 13 -4.88 41.39 -34.27
CA TRP A 13 -5.48 40.73 -33.11
C TRP A 13 -4.39 40.45 -32.07
N PRO A 14 -4.60 40.77 -30.78
CA PRO A 14 -3.67 40.38 -29.74
C PRO A 14 -3.70 38.86 -29.59
N ASN A 15 -2.52 38.28 -29.44
CA ASN A 15 -2.28 36.85 -29.32
C ASN A 15 -2.92 36.34 -28.01
N LEU A 16 -4.19 35.94 -28.06
CA LEU A 16 -5.00 35.47 -26.92
C LEU A 16 -4.71 34.02 -26.52
N MET A 17 -3.78 33.34 -27.19
CA MET A 17 -3.40 31.95 -26.89
C MET A 17 -3.01 31.70 -25.42
N PRO A 18 -2.27 32.58 -24.72
CA PRO A 18 -1.94 32.36 -23.30
C PRO A 18 -3.16 32.41 -22.38
N LEU A 19 -4.17 33.21 -22.74
CA LEU A 19 -5.43 33.34 -22.00
C LEU A 19 -6.34 32.12 -22.21
N PHE A 20 -6.36 31.54 -23.41
CA PHE A 20 -7.06 30.29 -23.69
C PHE A 20 -6.40 29.08 -23.03
N VAL A 21 -5.06 29.00 -23.02
CA VAL A 21 -4.33 27.95 -22.30
C VAL A 21 -4.55 28.08 -20.79
N GLY A 22 -4.54 29.31 -20.25
CA GLY A 22 -4.87 29.56 -18.84
C GLY A 22 -6.30 29.15 -18.47
N LEU A 23 -7.29 29.41 -19.33
CA LEU A 23 -8.68 29.01 -19.09
C LEU A 23 -8.89 27.50 -19.17
N VAL A 24 -8.18 26.79 -20.06
CA VAL A 24 -8.24 25.33 -20.15
C VAL A 24 -7.58 24.68 -18.93
N VAL A 25 -6.45 25.21 -18.46
CA VAL A 25 -5.77 24.71 -17.24
C VAL A 25 -6.62 24.99 -15.99
N VAL A 26 -7.29 26.13 -15.89
CA VAL A 26 -8.21 26.43 -14.78
C VAL A 26 -9.47 25.55 -14.84
N ALA A 27 -9.98 25.23 -16.03
CA ALA A 27 -11.08 24.29 -16.19
C ALA A 27 -10.70 22.85 -15.84
N GLU A 28 -9.48 22.40 -16.15
CA GLU A 28 -8.97 21.09 -15.72
C GLU A 28 -8.69 21.03 -14.21
N ILE A 29 -8.17 22.11 -13.59
CA ILE A 29 -8.03 22.20 -12.13
C ILE A 29 -9.41 22.21 -11.45
N ALA A 30 -10.41 22.87 -12.03
CA ALA A 30 -11.79 22.84 -11.52
C ALA A 30 -12.48 21.48 -11.74
N PHE A 31 -12.08 20.72 -12.77
CA PHE A 31 -12.55 19.36 -13.03
C PHE A 31 -11.88 18.35 -12.07
N LEU A 32 -10.60 18.52 -11.76
CA LEU A 32 -9.89 17.75 -10.72
C LEU A 32 -10.39 18.09 -9.31
N GLY A 33 -10.81 19.35 -9.06
CA GLY A 33 -11.48 19.75 -7.82
C GLY A 33 -12.94 19.26 -7.70
N ARG A 34 -13.52 18.67 -8.76
CA ARG A 34 -14.87 18.08 -8.76
C ARG A 34 -14.90 16.56 -8.63
N LEU A 35 -13.74 15.89 -8.64
CA LEU A 35 -13.65 14.47 -8.29
C LEU A 35 -13.71 14.19 -6.78
N ASP A 36 -13.83 15.25 -5.96
CA ASP A 36 -14.10 15.17 -4.52
C ASP A 36 -15.60 15.08 -4.16
N VAL A 37 -16.44 14.61 -5.09
CA VAL A 37 -17.86 14.35 -4.81
C VAL A 37 -18.28 13.00 -5.41
N VAL A 38 -17.81 11.92 -4.80
CA VAL A 38 -18.66 10.72 -4.64
C VAL A 38 -19.37 10.85 -3.29
N LYS A 39 -20.28 11.84 -3.22
CA LYS A 39 -21.36 11.81 -2.24
C LYS A 39 -22.33 10.74 -2.68
N ASN A 40 -22.16 9.52 -2.17
CA ASN A 40 -23.23 8.54 -1.94
C ASN A 40 -22.81 7.30 -1.12
N VAL A 41 -21.73 7.35 -0.34
CA VAL A 41 -21.35 6.25 0.59
C VAL A 41 -21.74 6.56 2.05
N ALA A 42 -22.26 7.76 2.33
CA ALA A 42 -22.70 8.16 3.67
C ALA A 42 -24.03 7.50 4.15
N THR A 43 -24.67 6.67 3.33
CA THR A 43 -25.99 6.07 3.64
C THR A 43 -25.94 4.65 4.19
N VAL A 44 -24.77 4.02 4.33
CA VAL A 44 -24.66 2.61 4.78
C VAL A 44 -24.20 2.46 6.24
N HIS A 45 -23.88 3.53 6.95
CA HIS A 45 -23.35 3.44 8.32
C HIS A 45 -24.36 3.51 9.49
N HIS A 46 -25.67 3.48 9.26
CA HIS A 46 -26.65 3.60 10.37
C HIS A 46 -27.32 2.28 10.83
N TRP A 47 -27.11 1.13 10.18
CA TRP A 47 -27.91 -0.09 10.51
C TRP A 47 -27.17 -1.25 11.18
N ALA A 48 -25.91 -1.07 11.60
CA ALA A 48 -25.11 -2.17 12.19
C ALA A 48 -24.86 -2.04 13.71
N SER A 49 -25.67 -1.27 14.45
CA SER A 49 -25.55 -1.13 15.91
C SER A 49 -26.87 -1.30 16.65
N THR A 50 -27.55 -2.42 16.41
CA THR A 50 -28.55 -2.92 17.35
C THR A 50 -28.58 -4.42 17.20
N PHE A 51 -27.99 -5.13 18.17
CA PHE A 51 -28.38 -6.44 18.71
C PHE A 51 -27.21 -6.99 19.53
N HIS A 52 -27.14 -6.55 20.79
CA HIS A 52 -26.56 -7.35 21.87
C HIS A 52 -27.71 -8.09 22.56
N PHE A 53 -27.53 -9.37 22.87
CA PHE A 53 -27.84 -9.94 24.20
C PHE A 53 -26.98 -11.19 24.44
N PRO A 54 -26.66 -11.50 25.72
CA PRO A 54 -25.64 -12.47 26.12
C PRO A 54 -26.24 -13.85 26.45
N SER A 55 -25.43 -14.90 26.33
CA SER A 55 -25.77 -16.23 26.87
C SER A 55 -24.56 -16.84 27.57
N THR A 56 -24.70 -16.95 28.89
CA THR A 56 -23.91 -17.74 29.85
C THR A 56 -24.23 -19.23 29.77
N SER A 57 -23.21 -20.09 29.90
CA SER A 57 -23.21 -21.43 30.55
C SER A 57 -22.11 -22.31 29.91
N VAL A 58 -21.42 -23.26 30.54
CA VAL A 58 -21.32 -23.81 31.91
C VAL A 58 -20.00 -24.61 31.88
N ALA A 59 -19.25 -24.59 32.98
CA ALA A 59 -18.06 -25.40 33.16
C ALA A 59 -18.43 -26.89 33.35
N LEU A 60 -17.59 -27.78 32.81
CA LEU A 60 -17.54 -29.19 33.19
C LEU A 60 -16.06 -29.56 33.34
N GLU A 61 -15.65 -29.70 34.59
CA GLU A 61 -14.47 -30.44 35.01
C GLU A 61 -14.66 -31.91 34.65
N ASP A 62 -13.61 -32.55 34.13
CA ASP A 62 -13.48 -33.99 34.28
C ASP A 62 -12.02 -34.33 34.63
N SER A 63 -11.89 -34.88 35.83
CA SER A 63 -10.66 -35.29 36.48
C SER A 63 -10.42 -36.77 36.21
N PHE A 64 -9.30 -37.11 35.59
CA PHE A 64 -8.76 -38.47 35.63
C PHE A 64 -7.29 -38.45 36.03
N ALA A 65 -7.05 -38.92 37.25
CA ALA A 65 -5.75 -39.25 37.77
C ALA A 65 -5.27 -40.59 37.17
N SER A 66 -4.07 -40.61 36.62
CA SER A 66 -3.31 -41.85 36.40
C SER A 66 -1.93 -41.67 37.00
N VAL A 67 -1.73 -42.33 38.14
CA VAL A 67 -0.43 -42.51 38.79
C VAL A 67 0.35 -43.54 37.97
N SER A 68 1.48 -43.15 37.41
CA SER A 68 2.53 -44.08 37.01
C SER A 68 3.88 -43.59 37.53
N SER A 69 4.43 -44.36 38.45
CA SER A 69 5.77 -44.21 38.99
C SER A 69 6.79 -44.77 37.99
N SER A 70 7.68 -43.94 37.47
CA SER A 70 8.93 -44.39 36.85
C SER A 70 10.06 -43.45 37.24
N SER A 71 10.91 -43.98 38.13
CA SER A 71 12.14 -43.40 38.62
C SER A 71 13.24 -43.47 37.56
N HIS A 72 13.45 -42.44 36.74
CA HIS A 72 14.63 -42.34 35.86
C HIS A 72 15.11 -40.88 35.77
N GLY A 73 16.32 -40.62 36.27
CA GLY A 73 17.23 -39.53 35.88
C GLY A 73 16.74 -38.09 36.02
N ALA A 74 17.33 -37.34 36.96
CA ALA A 74 17.24 -35.88 36.97
C ALA A 74 17.80 -35.31 35.66
N VAL A 75 16.91 -34.93 34.74
CA VAL A 75 17.21 -33.96 33.69
C VAL A 75 16.95 -32.60 34.31
N GLU A 76 17.99 -31.79 34.45
CA GLU A 76 17.88 -30.41 34.90
C GLU A 76 16.86 -29.67 34.00
N ASP A 77 15.84 -29.09 34.64
CA ASP A 77 14.77 -28.35 34.00
C ASP A 77 15.29 -27.02 33.43
N ASP A 78 15.79 -27.08 32.20
CA ASP A 78 16.24 -25.92 31.42
C ASP A 78 15.11 -24.90 31.14
N GLY A 79 13.83 -25.32 31.28
CA GLY A 79 12.68 -24.44 31.13
C GLY A 79 12.60 -23.35 32.18
N GLY A 80 13.03 -23.65 33.41
CA GLY A 80 13.00 -22.72 34.53
C GLY A 80 14.01 -21.57 34.43
N GLU A 81 15.18 -21.79 33.82
CA GLU A 81 16.19 -20.73 33.65
C GLU A 81 15.77 -19.70 32.59
N TYR A 82 15.23 -20.17 31.46
CA TYR A 82 14.77 -19.27 30.39
C TYR A 82 13.55 -18.44 30.81
N SER A 83 12.57 -19.05 31.48
CA SER A 83 11.41 -18.32 32.00
C SER A 83 11.84 -17.19 32.96
N ARG A 84 12.85 -17.43 33.81
CA ARG A 84 13.43 -16.39 34.67
C ARG A 84 14.11 -15.26 33.87
N CYS A 85 14.79 -15.59 32.79
CA CYS A 85 15.38 -14.60 31.89
C CYS A 85 14.31 -13.76 31.19
N GLU A 86 13.25 -14.37 30.67
CA GLU A 86 12.13 -13.68 30.01
C GLU A 86 11.45 -12.71 31.00
N ASP A 87 11.08 -13.19 32.19
CA ASP A 87 10.48 -12.36 33.25
C ASP A 87 11.38 -11.20 33.70
N TRP A 88 12.70 -11.45 33.75
CA TRP A 88 13.67 -10.42 34.07
C TRP A 88 13.79 -9.39 32.95
N LEU A 89 13.87 -9.83 31.69
CA LEU A 89 13.95 -8.96 30.51
C LEU A 89 12.68 -8.12 30.37
N GLU A 90 11.48 -8.68 30.58
CA GLU A 90 10.24 -7.89 30.52
C GLU A 90 10.23 -6.74 31.54
N ARG A 91 10.75 -6.98 32.74
CA ARG A 91 10.84 -5.93 33.78
C ARG A 91 11.93 -4.91 33.49
N GLU A 92 13.14 -5.36 33.20
CA GLU A 92 14.31 -4.49 33.09
C GLU A 92 14.45 -3.78 31.73
N ASP A 93 13.91 -4.36 30.64
CA ASP A 93 13.91 -3.71 29.33
C ASP A 93 12.72 -2.77 29.11
N THR A 94 11.93 -2.45 30.13
CA THR A 94 10.77 -1.55 29.99
C THR A 94 11.20 -0.17 29.48
N ILE A 95 10.67 0.23 28.31
CA ILE A 95 11.01 1.50 27.68
C ILE A 95 10.08 2.62 28.15
N ARG A 96 10.66 3.69 28.73
CA ARG A 96 9.94 4.94 28.99
C ARG A 96 10.43 6.02 28.05
N TYR A 97 9.66 6.26 27.00
CA TYR A 97 9.90 7.37 26.08
C TYR A 97 9.48 8.71 26.70
N SER A 98 10.18 9.76 26.32
CA SER A 98 9.96 11.14 26.78
C SER A 98 8.57 11.69 26.41
N ARG A 99 8.01 11.24 25.28
CA ARG A 99 6.72 11.69 24.77
C ARG A 99 5.70 10.56 24.77
N ASP A 100 4.63 10.77 25.51
CA ASP A 100 3.40 10.00 25.40
C ASP A 100 2.50 10.60 24.30
N PHE A 101 2.33 9.87 23.21
CA PHE A 101 1.53 10.32 22.08
C PHE A 101 0.02 10.31 22.33
N THR A 102 -0.47 9.66 23.39
CA THR A 102 -1.89 9.75 23.75
C THR A 102 -2.23 11.13 24.32
N THR A 103 -1.37 11.65 25.20
CA THR A 103 -1.48 12.99 25.79
C THR A 103 -0.93 14.10 24.86
N TYR A 104 0.16 13.80 24.15
CA TYR A 104 0.86 14.72 23.24
C TYR A 104 0.91 14.14 21.82
N PRO A 105 -0.22 14.17 21.09
CA PRO A 105 -0.34 13.56 19.77
C PRO A 105 0.62 14.19 18.76
N ILE A 106 0.95 13.46 17.71
CA ILE A 106 1.61 14.00 16.52
C ILE A 106 0.75 15.09 15.91
N ILE A 107 1.37 16.22 15.56
CA ILE A 107 0.68 17.37 14.98
C ILE A 107 1.20 17.59 13.56
N VAL A 108 0.31 17.52 12.57
CA VAL A 108 0.62 17.81 11.16
C VAL A 108 -0.19 19.02 10.70
N SER A 109 0.49 20.09 10.30
CA SER A 109 -0.18 21.31 9.82
C SER A 109 -0.31 21.35 8.30
N GLY A 110 -1.27 22.13 7.80
CA GLY A 110 -1.43 22.39 6.37
C GLY A 110 -2.31 21.38 5.61
N ALA A 111 -2.99 20.49 6.32
CA ALA A 111 -4.09 19.68 5.81
C ALA A 111 -5.24 19.81 6.81
N GLU A 112 -6.36 20.42 6.38
CA GLU A 112 -7.37 20.99 7.28
C GLU A 112 -8.49 20.01 7.64
N ASN A 113 -8.63 18.90 6.90
CA ASN A 113 -9.67 17.90 7.14
C ASN A 113 -9.07 16.58 7.65
N GLN A 114 -9.63 16.07 8.76
CA GLN A 114 -9.34 14.74 9.29
C GLN A 114 -10.50 13.82 8.94
N ASP A 115 -10.40 13.16 7.79
CA ASP A 115 -11.47 12.29 7.25
C ASP A 115 -11.30 10.81 7.64
N TRP A 116 -10.53 10.51 8.69
CA TRP A 116 -10.28 9.15 9.16
C TRP A 116 -10.62 8.99 10.65
N SER A 117 -11.15 7.81 11.01
CA SER A 117 -11.81 7.57 12.30
C SER A 117 -10.87 7.17 13.44
N THR A 118 -9.84 6.36 13.19
CA THR A 118 -8.91 5.88 14.21
C THR A 118 -7.47 5.73 13.70
N CYS A 119 -6.49 5.93 14.58
CA CYS A 119 -5.07 5.73 14.30
C CYS A 119 -4.40 5.08 15.50
N SER A 120 -3.40 4.24 15.26
CA SER A 120 -2.68 3.51 16.32
C SER A 120 -1.74 4.39 17.15
N VAL A 121 -1.59 5.66 16.77
CA VAL A 121 -0.87 6.69 17.52
C VAL A 121 -1.72 7.95 17.58
N GLY A 122 -1.65 8.69 18.69
CA GLY A 122 -2.32 9.98 18.79
C GLY A 122 -1.83 10.90 17.67
N CYS A 123 -2.77 11.41 16.87
CA CYS A 123 -2.50 12.09 15.61
C CYS A 123 -3.56 13.15 15.38
N LYS A 124 -3.13 14.39 15.09
CA LYS A 124 -3.99 15.54 14.85
C LYS A 124 -3.51 16.32 13.64
N PHE A 125 -4.45 16.64 12.75
CA PHE A 125 -4.22 17.47 11.58
C PHE A 125 -4.79 18.86 11.83
N GLY A 126 -4.07 19.89 11.39
CA GLY A 126 -4.43 21.30 11.57
C GLY A 126 -3.58 22.05 12.59
N SER A 127 -4.03 23.25 12.96
CA SER A 127 -3.31 24.14 13.87
C SER A 127 -3.73 23.90 15.31
N VAL A 128 -2.75 23.64 16.19
CA VAL A 128 -2.97 23.57 17.64
C VAL A 128 -2.31 24.78 18.29
N ALA A 129 -3.10 25.59 18.99
CA ALA A 129 -2.61 26.81 19.62
C ALA A 129 -1.42 26.50 20.55
N LYS A 130 -0.34 27.30 20.43
CA LYS A 130 0.88 27.24 21.25
C LYS A 130 1.70 25.94 21.11
N ARG A 131 1.49 25.13 20.07
CA ARG A 131 2.34 23.97 19.76
C ARG A 131 2.95 24.08 18.37
N VAL A 132 4.24 23.74 18.28
CA VAL A 132 4.96 23.63 17.02
C VAL A 132 4.55 22.29 16.38
N PRO A 133 4.14 22.28 15.09
CA PRO A 133 3.81 21.04 14.41
C PRO A 133 5.05 20.18 14.22
N ASP A 134 4.87 18.86 14.30
CA ASP A 134 5.91 17.87 14.00
C ASP A 134 6.22 17.84 12.49
N ALA A 135 5.20 18.08 11.66
CA ALA A 135 5.33 18.15 10.22
C ALA A 135 4.35 19.14 9.57
N THR A 136 4.64 19.56 8.33
CA THR A 136 3.81 20.49 7.56
C THR A 136 3.82 20.16 6.06
N PHE A 137 2.66 20.34 5.41
CA PHE A 137 2.57 20.32 3.93
C PHE A 137 2.87 21.69 3.29
N LYS A 138 2.84 22.76 4.09
CA LYS A 138 3.18 24.13 3.68
C LYS A 138 4.63 24.45 4.04
N LEU A 139 5.16 25.58 3.57
CA LEU A 139 6.50 26.05 3.97
C LEU A 139 6.65 26.07 5.51
N PRO A 140 7.76 25.53 6.06
CA PRO A 140 7.95 25.46 7.49
C PRO A 140 8.12 26.85 8.08
N GLN A 141 7.37 27.14 9.14
CA GLN A 141 7.56 28.36 9.93
C GLN A 141 8.71 28.21 10.94
N GLN A 142 9.12 26.98 11.26
CA GLN A 142 10.21 26.68 12.17
C GLN A 142 11.15 25.61 11.60
N PRO A 143 12.48 25.72 11.81
CA PRO A 143 13.45 24.76 11.28
C PRO A 143 13.28 23.32 11.80
N SER A 144 12.67 23.14 12.97
CA SER A 144 12.45 21.82 13.58
C SER A 144 11.26 21.05 13.01
N THR A 145 10.38 21.70 12.24
CA THR A 145 9.20 21.08 11.65
C THR A 145 9.57 20.37 10.35
N ALA A 146 9.24 19.10 10.22
CA ALA A 146 9.48 18.33 9.00
C ALA A 146 8.59 18.82 7.84
N VAL A 147 9.17 19.03 6.66
CA VAL A 147 8.43 19.38 5.43
C VAL A 147 8.01 18.13 4.68
N VAL A 148 6.72 18.02 4.39
CA VAL A 148 6.10 16.88 3.71
C VAL A 148 5.80 17.26 2.26
N HIS A 149 6.29 16.45 1.32
CA HIS A 149 5.87 16.50 -0.09
C HIS A 149 4.85 15.41 -0.36
N ARG A 150 3.63 15.77 -0.78
CA ARG A 150 2.58 14.81 -1.13
C ARG A 150 2.11 15.05 -2.56
N SER A 151 2.16 14.00 -3.37
CA SER A 151 1.71 14.03 -4.76
C SER A 151 1.43 12.62 -5.24
N MET A 152 0.36 12.41 -6.00
CA MET A 152 0.06 11.13 -6.66
C MET A 152 0.36 11.18 -8.17
N GLU A 153 1.12 12.18 -8.62
CA GLU A 153 1.52 12.38 -10.01
C GLU A 153 2.91 11.78 -10.30
N SER A 154 3.18 11.46 -11.56
CA SER A 154 4.48 10.92 -11.99
C SER A 154 5.60 11.96 -11.94
N SER A 155 6.82 11.53 -11.59
CA SER A 155 8.02 12.36 -11.66
C SER A 155 8.45 12.72 -13.09
N LYS A 156 7.88 12.05 -14.10
CA LYS A 156 8.08 12.39 -15.52
C LYS A 156 7.38 13.69 -15.93
N TYR A 157 6.35 14.11 -15.19
CA TYR A 157 5.68 15.40 -15.36
C TYR A 157 6.14 16.41 -14.32
N TYR A 158 6.32 15.96 -13.07
CA TYR A 158 6.64 16.81 -11.93
C TYR A 158 7.93 16.33 -11.27
N ILE A 159 9.06 16.93 -11.66
CA ILE A 159 10.40 16.45 -11.26
C ILE A 159 10.61 16.40 -9.74
N GLU A 160 9.89 17.22 -8.96
CA GLU A 160 9.83 17.14 -7.50
C GLU A 160 9.31 15.82 -6.93
N ASN A 161 8.57 15.02 -7.70
CA ASN A 161 8.10 13.72 -7.23
C ASN A 161 9.22 12.67 -7.28
N ASN A 162 10.34 12.96 -7.95
CA ASN A 162 11.53 12.13 -7.88
C ASN A 162 12.16 12.23 -6.48
N ILE A 163 12.34 11.09 -5.82
CA ILE A 163 12.83 11.01 -4.43
C ILE A 163 14.13 11.82 -4.24
N ASN A 164 15.12 11.62 -5.10
CA ASN A 164 16.43 12.27 -4.96
C ASN A 164 16.33 13.79 -5.18
N VAL A 165 15.50 14.23 -6.12
CA VAL A 165 15.27 15.67 -6.36
C VAL A 165 14.54 16.30 -5.19
N ALA A 166 13.50 15.64 -4.67
CA ALA A 166 12.72 16.12 -3.54
C ALA A 166 13.61 16.33 -2.29
N ARG A 167 14.49 15.37 -1.99
CA ARG A 167 15.47 15.50 -0.91
C ARG A 167 16.39 16.70 -1.09
N ARG A 168 16.93 16.89 -2.29
CA ARG A 168 17.78 18.06 -2.61
C ARG A 168 17.02 19.39 -2.49
N ARG A 169 15.69 19.38 -2.69
CA ARG A 169 14.81 20.54 -2.47
C ARG A 169 14.41 20.75 -1.01
N GLY A 170 14.90 19.91 -0.09
CA GLY A 170 14.70 20.08 1.35
C GLY A 170 13.47 19.37 1.94
N TYR A 171 12.79 18.51 1.19
CA TYR A 171 11.67 17.73 1.73
C TYR A 171 12.16 16.63 2.67
N ASN A 172 11.68 16.65 3.92
CA ASN A 172 12.02 15.66 4.94
C ASN A 172 11.23 14.37 4.79
N ILE A 173 9.99 14.44 4.28
CA ILE A 173 9.09 13.29 4.16
C ILE A 173 8.42 13.31 2.78
N LEU A 174 8.44 12.17 2.09
CA LEU A 174 7.84 11.98 0.77
C LEU A 174 6.65 11.04 0.85
N MET A 175 5.54 11.49 0.27
CA MET A 175 4.29 10.78 0.14
C MET A 175 3.91 10.73 -1.34
N THR A 176 4.43 9.75 -2.07
CA THR A 176 4.18 9.60 -3.52
C THR A 176 3.68 8.20 -3.87
N THR A 177 3.34 7.97 -5.14
CA THR A 177 2.97 6.61 -5.62
C THR A 177 4.10 5.60 -5.47
N SER A 178 5.35 6.05 -5.41
CA SER A 178 6.50 5.17 -5.20
C SER A 178 6.40 4.46 -3.85
N LEU A 179 6.43 3.12 -3.89
CA LEU A 179 6.53 2.26 -2.72
C LEU A 179 7.89 2.42 -2.01
N SER A 180 8.85 3.09 -2.64
CA SER A 180 10.14 3.51 -2.06
C SER A 180 10.09 4.89 -1.37
N SER A 181 8.96 5.61 -1.41
CA SER A 181 8.77 6.83 -0.61
C SER A 181 8.59 6.48 0.88
N ASP A 182 8.75 7.48 1.77
CA ASP A 182 8.66 7.25 3.22
C ASP A 182 7.27 6.74 3.62
N VAL A 183 6.23 7.32 3.02
CA VAL A 183 4.83 6.98 3.28
C VAL A 183 4.09 6.93 1.94
N PRO A 184 4.10 5.79 1.23
CA PRO A 184 3.53 5.67 -0.11
C PRO A 184 2.03 5.96 -0.16
N VAL A 185 1.56 6.55 -1.25
CA VAL A 185 0.14 6.85 -1.50
C VAL A 185 -0.22 6.29 -2.86
N GLY A 186 -0.80 5.08 -2.86
CA GLY A 186 -1.21 4.37 -4.08
C GLY A 186 -2.70 4.57 -4.42
N TYR A 187 -3.08 4.19 -5.64
CA TYR A 187 -4.46 4.23 -6.13
C TYR A 187 -5.20 2.90 -5.89
N PHE A 188 -4.97 2.27 -4.74
CA PHE A 188 -5.56 0.97 -4.42
C PHE A 188 -6.07 0.94 -2.98
N SER A 189 -7.24 0.35 -2.80
CA SER A 189 -7.88 0.14 -1.51
C SER A 189 -9.05 -0.81 -1.68
N TRP A 190 -9.29 -1.67 -0.67
CA TRP A 190 -10.51 -2.47 -0.60
C TRP A 190 -11.77 -1.62 -0.39
N ALA A 191 -11.63 -0.45 0.24
CA ALA A 191 -12.75 0.45 0.52
C ALA A 191 -13.20 1.26 -0.71
N GLU A 192 -12.26 1.59 -1.61
CA GLU A 192 -12.54 2.41 -2.79
C GLU A 192 -12.87 1.57 -4.03
N TYR A 193 -12.31 0.35 -4.11
CA TYR A 193 -12.44 -0.52 -5.27
C TYR A 193 -13.05 -1.86 -4.85
N ASP A 194 -14.21 -2.20 -5.41
CA ASP A 194 -14.77 -3.55 -5.33
C ASP A 194 -13.99 -4.52 -6.24
N ILE A 195 -12.73 -4.76 -5.89
CA ILE A 195 -11.79 -5.58 -6.67
C ILE A 195 -12.28 -7.03 -6.79
N MET A 196 -13.12 -7.49 -5.86
CA MET A 196 -13.71 -8.83 -5.88
C MET A 196 -15.12 -8.87 -6.49
N ALA A 197 -15.58 -7.77 -7.10
CA ALA A 197 -16.86 -7.73 -7.81
C ALA A 197 -17.01 -8.90 -8.80
N PRO A 198 -18.18 -9.57 -8.84
CA PRO A 198 -18.44 -10.67 -9.77
C PRO A 198 -18.26 -10.26 -11.23
N ILE A 199 -17.66 -11.14 -12.01
CA ILE A 199 -17.42 -10.92 -13.44
C ILE A 199 -18.76 -10.93 -14.18
N GLN A 200 -18.99 -9.88 -14.99
CA GLN A 200 -20.15 -9.78 -15.88
C GLN A 200 -19.86 -10.40 -17.26
N PRO A 201 -20.88 -10.85 -18.01
CA PRO A 201 -20.72 -11.32 -19.37
C PRO A 201 -20.03 -10.30 -20.28
N LYS A 202 -19.03 -10.76 -21.05
CA LYS A 202 -18.24 -9.93 -21.96
C LYS A 202 -18.90 -9.89 -23.34
N ASN A 203 -19.85 -8.97 -23.51
CA ASN A 203 -20.78 -8.95 -24.64
C ASN A 203 -20.40 -7.97 -25.75
N GLU A 204 -19.38 -7.14 -25.58
CA GLU A 204 -18.96 -6.18 -26.62
C GLU A 204 -18.26 -6.89 -27.78
N THR A 205 -18.51 -6.41 -28.99
CA THR A 205 -17.87 -6.95 -30.21
C THR A 205 -16.40 -6.54 -30.34
N ALA A 206 -16.06 -5.37 -29.81
CA ALA A 206 -14.67 -4.93 -29.68
C ALA A 206 -14.00 -5.69 -28.54
N LEU A 207 -12.74 -6.08 -28.73
CA LEU A 207 -12.02 -6.89 -27.76
C LEU A 207 -11.64 -6.06 -26.52
N ALA A 208 -11.32 -4.78 -26.75
CA ALA A 208 -10.80 -3.89 -25.74
C ALA A 208 -11.49 -2.53 -25.74
N ALA A 209 -11.47 -1.87 -24.59
CA ALA A 209 -11.85 -0.48 -24.45
C ALA A 209 -10.72 0.38 -23.90
N ALA A 210 -10.65 1.63 -24.35
CA ALA A 210 -9.67 2.63 -23.96
C ALA A 210 -10.35 3.93 -23.51
N PHE A 211 -9.90 4.48 -22.38
CA PHE A 211 -10.38 5.74 -21.81
C PHE A 211 -9.19 6.71 -21.64
N ILE A 212 -8.67 7.21 -22.77
CA ILE A 212 -7.46 8.04 -22.81
C ILE A 212 -7.84 9.44 -23.28
N SER A 213 -7.64 10.45 -22.43
CA SER A 213 -7.96 11.85 -22.76
C SER A 213 -6.74 12.77 -22.84
N ASN A 214 -5.61 12.39 -22.25
CA ASN A 214 -4.35 13.10 -22.47
C ASN A 214 -3.62 12.49 -23.68
N CYS A 215 -3.63 13.17 -24.82
CA CYS A 215 -3.01 12.62 -26.04
C CYS A 215 -1.51 12.92 -26.16
N VAL A 216 -0.94 13.71 -25.25
CA VAL A 216 0.46 14.12 -25.25
C VAL A 216 1.17 13.50 -24.05
N ALA A 217 1.21 12.17 -24.04
CA ALA A 217 1.83 11.41 -22.97
C ALA A 217 3.36 11.36 -23.10
N HIS A 218 4.08 11.32 -21.97
CA HIS A 218 5.54 11.12 -21.91
C HIS A 218 5.92 9.64 -22.05
N ASN A 219 5.25 8.91 -22.94
CA ASN A 219 5.54 7.51 -23.29
C ASN A 219 4.92 7.13 -24.66
N PHE A 220 5.04 5.86 -25.03
CA PHE A 220 4.62 5.33 -26.33
C PHE A 220 3.17 4.80 -26.37
N ARG A 221 2.31 5.17 -25.41
CA ARG A 221 0.99 4.52 -25.24
C ARG A 221 0.06 4.64 -26.44
N LEU A 222 0.07 5.77 -27.16
CA LEU A 222 -0.76 5.95 -28.34
C LEU A 222 -0.21 5.17 -29.55
N GLN A 223 1.11 5.10 -29.69
CA GLN A 223 1.76 4.30 -30.71
C GLN A 223 1.45 2.81 -30.51
N ALA A 224 1.46 2.32 -29.27
CA ALA A 224 1.04 0.96 -28.94
C ALA A 224 -0.44 0.73 -29.29
N LEU A 225 -1.33 1.69 -28.98
CA LEU A 225 -2.75 1.60 -29.34
C LEU A 225 -2.94 1.48 -30.87
N GLU A 226 -2.32 2.37 -31.65
CA GLU A 226 -2.38 2.34 -33.11
C GLU A 226 -1.82 1.03 -33.70
N MET A 227 -0.72 0.50 -33.13
CA MET A 227 -0.15 -0.77 -33.56
C MET A 227 -1.09 -1.95 -33.27
N LEU A 228 -1.75 -1.96 -32.10
CA LEU A 228 -2.77 -2.97 -31.79
C LEU A 228 -3.95 -2.91 -32.77
N GLU A 229 -4.41 -1.71 -33.13
CA GLU A 229 -5.45 -1.53 -34.16
C GLU A 229 -5.00 -2.08 -35.53
N LYS A 230 -3.78 -1.74 -35.96
CA LYS A 230 -3.18 -2.25 -37.23
C LYS A 230 -3.03 -3.77 -37.23
N LEU A 231 -2.78 -4.38 -36.08
CA LEU A 231 -2.73 -5.83 -35.90
C LEU A 231 -4.14 -6.45 -35.83
N GLY A 232 -5.21 -5.70 -36.02
CA GLY A 232 -6.58 -6.20 -36.08
C GLY A 232 -7.24 -6.40 -34.72
N ILE A 233 -6.75 -5.75 -33.66
CA ILE A 233 -7.48 -5.66 -32.39
C ILE A 233 -8.52 -4.55 -32.50
N LYS A 234 -9.81 -4.92 -32.50
CA LYS A 234 -10.88 -3.93 -32.48
C LYS A 234 -10.97 -3.27 -31.09
N ILE A 235 -10.75 -1.95 -31.06
CA ILE A 235 -10.69 -1.14 -29.84
C ILE A 235 -11.78 -0.07 -29.86
N ASP A 236 -12.56 0.00 -28.78
CA ASP A 236 -13.51 1.08 -28.55
C ASP A 236 -12.87 2.15 -27.65
N SER A 237 -12.60 3.33 -28.21
CA SER A 237 -11.96 4.47 -27.57
C SER A 237 -13.01 5.50 -27.17
N TYR A 238 -13.25 5.61 -25.87
CA TYR A 238 -14.24 6.50 -25.24
C TYR A 238 -13.63 7.85 -24.83
N GLY A 239 -12.31 7.93 -24.67
CA GLY A 239 -11.60 9.16 -24.34
C GLY A 239 -11.41 10.10 -25.54
N VAL A 240 -10.85 11.28 -25.29
CA VAL A 240 -10.60 12.30 -26.34
C VAL A 240 -9.60 11.83 -27.40
N CYS A 241 -8.68 10.91 -27.05
CA CYS A 241 -7.75 10.35 -28.02
C CYS A 241 -8.43 9.24 -28.82
N HIS A 242 -8.28 9.26 -30.15
CA HIS A 242 -8.98 8.44 -31.15
C HIS A 242 -10.51 8.64 -31.19
N GLN A 243 -11.18 8.64 -30.03
CA GLN A 243 -12.60 8.99 -29.84
C GLN A 243 -13.55 8.38 -30.88
N ASN A 244 -13.56 7.05 -30.98
CA ASN A 244 -14.44 6.31 -31.90
C ASN A 244 -15.76 5.81 -31.25
N ARG A 245 -15.95 6.09 -29.95
CA ARG A 245 -17.18 5.87 -29.19
C ARG A 245 -17.56 7.10 -28.37
N ASP A 246 -18.85 7.22 -28.02
CA ASP A 246 -19.33 8.30 -27.16
C ASP A 246 -18.87 8.09 -25.72
N GLY A 247 -18.09 9.05 -25.20
CA GLY A 247 -17.53 9.04 -23.85
C GLY A 247 -18.53 9.32 -22.73
N LYS A 248 -19.81 9.60 -23.04
CA LYS A 248 -20.87 9.81 -22.03
C LYS A 248 -21.37 8.49 -21.42
N VAL A 249 -20.46 7.75 -20.80
CA VAL A 249 -20.72 6.47 -20.13
C VAL A 249 -20.06 6.45 -18.75
N ASP A 250 -20.60 5.65 -17.84
CA ASP A 250 -19.83 5.25 -16.67
C ASP A 250 -18.68 4.32 -17.10
N LYS A 251 -17.45 4.68 -16.75
CA LYS A 251 -16.25 3.99 -17.20
C LYS A 251 -16.21 2.54 -16.73
N VAL A 252 -16.47 2.27 -15.44
CA VAL A 252 -16.36 0.93 -14.88
C VAL A 252 -17.49 0.04 -15.42
N GLU A 253 -18.71 0.56 -15.51
CA GLU A 253 -19.84 -0.17 -16.09
C GLU A 253 -19.64 -0.47 -17.58
N ALA A 254 -18.99 0.43 -18.33
CA ALA A 254 -18.57 0.14 -19.69
C ALA A 254 -17.54 -0.99 -19.74
N LEU A 255 -16.46 -0.88 -18.96
CA LEU A 255 -15.36 -1.87 -18.92
C LEU A 255 -15.84 -3.27 -18.54
N LYS A 256 -16.90 -3.41 -17.73
CA LYS A 256 -17.48 -4.71 -17.35
C LYS A 256 -17.88 -5.56 -18.56
N ARG A 257 -18.18 -4.96 -19.70
CA ARG A 257 -18.60 -5.67 -20.93
C ARG A 257 -17.45 -6.07 -21.86
N TYR A 258 -16.22 -5.61 -21.59
CA TYR A 258 -15.03 -5.90 -22.42
C TYR A 258 -14.16 -6.99 -21.79
N LYS A 259 -13.51 -7.80 -22.64
CA LYS A 259 -12.51 -8.78 -22.21
C LYS A 259 -11.23 -8.10 -21.73
N PHE A 260 -10.81 -7.05 -22.43
CA PHE A 260 -9.59 -6.30 -22.13
C PHE A 260 -9.89 -4.83 -21.82
N SER A 261 -9.13 -4.26 -20.91
CA SER A 261 -9.15 -2.83 -20.58
C SER A 261 -7.76 -2.26 -20.80
N PHE A 262 -7.64 -1.17 -21.55
CA PHE A 262 -6.35 -0.51 -21.76
C PHE A 262 -6.04 0.42 -20.60
N ALA A 263 -5.30 -0.12 -19.63
CA ALA A 263 -4.79 0.61 -18.48
C ALA A 263 -3.46 1.29 -18.82
N PHE A 264 -3.50 2.17 -19.81
CA PHE A 264 -2.32 2.86 -20.33
C PHE A 264 -2.03 4.14 -19.52
N GLU A 265 -0.96 4.11 -18.74
CA GLU A 265 -0.47 5.26 -18.00
C GLU A 265 0.14 6.31 -18.92
N ASN A 266 0.21 7.55 -18.44
CA ASN A 266 0.73 8.70 -19.19
C ASN A 266 2.27 8.82 -19.11
N SER A 267 2.93 7.92 -18.40
CA SER A 267 4.38 7.83 -18.22
C SER A 267 4.78 6.45 -17.73
N ASN A 268 6.01 6.04 -18.02
CA ASN A 268 6.57 4.79 -17.52
C ASN A 268 7.45 5.10 -16.30
N GLU A 269 6.97 4.74 -15.11
CA GLU A 269 7.66 4.96 -13.84
C GLU A 269 7.34 3.83 -12.85
N GLU A 270 8.35 3.44 -12.07
CA GLU A 270 8.22 2.40 -11.06
C GLU A 270 7.10 2.74 -10.05
N ASP A 271 6.20 1.80 -9.78
CA ASP A 271 4.99 1.95 -8.94
C ASP A 271 3.95 2.96 -9.39
N TYR A 272 4.14 3.62 -10.53
CA TYR A 272 3.12 4.51 -11.04
C TYR A 272 2.00 3.68 -11.69
N VAL A 273 1.15 3.13 -10.83
CA VAL A 273 -0.02 2.30 -11.15
C VAL A 273 -1.25 2.99 -10.57
N THR A 274 -2.13 3.46 -11.45
CA THR A 274 -3.23 4.36 -11.09
C THR A 274 -4.59 3.65 -11.09
N GLU A 275 -5.67 4.43 -10.96
CA GLU A 275 -7.05 3.95 -11.00
C GLU A 275 -7.34 3.13 -12.26
N LYS A 276 -6.64 3.37 -13.36
CA LYS A 276 -6.84 2.67 -14.64
C LYS A 276 -6.65 1.17 -14.49
N PHE A 277 -5.62 0.75 -13.75
CA PHE A 277 -5.35 -0.65 -13.51
C PHE A 277 -6.40 -1.26 -12.57
N PHE A 278 -6.65 -0.64 -11.42
CA PHE A 278 -7.56 -1.19 -10.42
C PHE A 278 -9.03 -1.19 -10.89
N GLN A 279 -9.48 -0.19 -11.65
CA GLN A 279 -10.80 -0.20 -12.29
C GLN A 279 -10.96 -1.33 -13.31
N SER A 280 -9.87 -1.73 -13.99
CA SER A 280 -9.87 -2.90 -14.88
C SER A 280 -10.12 -4.18 -14.09
N LEU A 281 -9.47 -4.31 -12.92
CA LEU A 281 -9.68 -5.43 -12.01
C LEU A 281 -11.11 -5.47 -11.49
N VAL A 282 -11.67 -4.33 -11.02
CA VAL A 282 -13.09 -4.22 -10.60
C VAL A 282 -14.01 -4.73 -11.71
N ALA A 283 -13.80 -4.27 -12.95
CA ALA A 283 -14.61 -4.67 -14.11
C ALA A 283 -14.47 -6.16 -14.51
N GLY A 284 -13.53 -6.91 -13.92
CA GLY A 284 -13.22 -8.27 -14.34
C GLY A 284 -12.72 -8.33 -15.80
N ALA A 285 -12.07 -7.27 -16.27
CA ALA A 285 -11.40 -7.21 -17.55
C ALA A 285 -9.89 -7.43 -17.34
N ILE A 286 -9.22 -8.08 -18.28
CA ILE A 286 -7.76 -8.26 -18.22
C ILE A 286 -7.11 -6.92 -18.58
N PRO A 287 -6.39 -6.26 -17.66
CA PRO A 287 -5.67 -5.02 -17.98
C PRO A 287 -4.54 -5.30 -18.97
N VAL A 288 -4.50 -4.50 -20.04
CA VAL A 288 -3.35 -4.34 -20.94
C VAL A 288 -2.67 -3.03 -20.56
N VAL A 289 -1.39 -3.10 -20.21
CA VAL A 289 -0.68 -2.01 -19.54
C VAL A 289 0.47 -1.51 -20.40
N VAL A 290 0.55 -0.20 -20.55
CA VAL A 290 1.75 0.57 -20.87
C VAL A 290 1.96 1.50 -19.68
N GLY A 291 3.05 1.35 -18.93
CA GLY A 291 3.21 2.11 -17.68
C GLY A 291 4.37 1.61 -16.82
N ALA A 292 4.08 1.30 -15.55
CA ALA A 292 5.08 0.87 -14.58
C ALA A 292 5.86 -0.37 -15.05
N PRO A 293 7.20 -0.31 -15.15
CA PRO A 293 8.01 -1.45 -15.59
C PRO A 293 7.84 -2.71 -14.72
N ASN A 294 7.47 -2.52 -13.46
CA ASN A 294 7.24 -3.56 -12.46
C ASN A 294 5.75 -3.89 -12.23
N ILE A 295 4.87 -3.67 -13.23
CA ILE A 295 3.42 -3.90 -13.10
C ILE A 295 3.05 -5.30 -12.61
N GLN A 296 3.92 -6.30 -12.82
CA GLN A 296 3.69 -7.66 -12.32
C GLN A 296 3.62 -7.74 -10.79
N ASP A 297 4.27 -6.81 -10.06
CA ASP A 297 4.18 -6.69 -8.59
C ASP A 297 2.76 -6.34 -8.11
N PHE A 298 1.96 -5.75 -9.00
CA PHE A 298 0.58 -5.30 -8.77
C PHE A 298 -0.45 -6.29 -9.31
N ALA A 299 -0.03 -7.36 -9.98
CA ALA A 299 -0.94 -8.35 -10.56
C ALA A 299 -1.57 -9.23 -9.46
N PRO A 300 -2.89 -9.46 -9.48
CA PRO A 300 -3.53 -10.33 -8.50
C PRO A 300 -3.09 -11.78 -8.62
N SER A 301 -2.78 -12.25 -9.83
CA SER A 301 -2.22 -13.57 -10.10
C SER A 301 -1.36 -13.61 -11.38
N PRO A 302 -0.48 -14.61 -11.56
CA PRO A 302 0.25 -14.78 -12.82
C PRO A 302 -0.70 -14.93 -14.01
N GLY A 303 -0.44 -14.17 -15.09
CA GLY A 303 -1.27 -14.19 -16.30
C GLY A 303 -2.57 -13.39 -16.23
N SER A 304 -2.80 -12.64 -15.14
CA SER A 304 -3.95 -11.72 -15.00
C SER A 304 -3.73 -10.34 -15.63
N VAL A 305 -2.52 -10.05 -16.13
CA VAL A 305 -2.13 -8.77 -16.73
C VAL A 305 -1.33 -9.01 -18.00
N LEU A 306 -1.57 -8.22 -19.04
CA LEU A 306 -0.73 -8.14 -20.24
C LEU A 306 0.09 -6.85 -20.19
N HIS A 307 1.41 -6.94 -20.28
CA HIS A 307 2.29 -5.77 -20.21
C HIS A 307 2.97 -5.55 -21.56
N ILE A 308 2.84 -4.33 -22.08
CA ILE A 308 3.59 -3.82 -23.23
C ILE A 308 4.68 -2.93 -22.65
N LYS A 309 5.87 -3.49 -22.44
CA LYS A 309 7.01 -2.79 -21.83
C LYS A 309 7.68 -1.88 -22.85
N GLU A 310 7.72 -2.32 -24.10
CA GLU A 310 8.21 -1.57 -25.26
C GLU A 310 7.40 -1.90 -26.52
N LEU A 311 7.63 -1.14 -27.61
CA LEU A 311 6.83 -1.30 -28.83
C LEU A 311 6.97 -2.68 -29.49
N ASP A 312 8.12 -3.34 -29.31
CA ASP A 312 8.38 -4.66 -29.86
C ASP A 312 7.50 -5.75 -29.21
N ASP A 313 6.98 -5.50 -28.00
CA ASP A 313 6.07 -6.42 -27.32
C ASP A 313 4.66 -6.45 -27.94
N VAL A 314 4.28 -5.39 -28.67
CA VAL A 314 2.89 -5.17 -29.11
C VAL A 314 2.36 -6.33 -29.95
N GLU A 315 3.18 -6.90 -30.84
CA GLU A 315 2.77 -8.05 -31.65
C GLU A 315 2.48 -9.30 -30.81
N SER A 316 3.36 -9.59 -29.84
CA SER A 316 3.20 -10.73 -28.93
C SER A 316 1.97 -10.57 -28.03
N VAL A 317 1.71 -9.34 -27.56
CA VAL A 317 0.54 -9.01 -26.76
C VAL A 317 -0.73 -9.10 -27.59
N ALA A 318 -0.75 -8.60 -28.82
CA ALA A 318 -1.89 -8.73 -29.73
C ALA A 318 -2.23 -10.20 -30.01
N LYS A 319 -1.20 -11.04 -30.22
CA LYS A 319 -1.37 -12.50 -30.39
C LYS A 319 -2.00 -13.14 -29.15
N THR A 320 -1.53 -12.75 -27.96
CA THR A 320 -2.06 -13.23 -26.68
C THR A 320 -3.51 -12.78 -26.47
N MET A 321 -3.83 -11.52 -26.77
CA MET A 321 -5.20 -11.00 -26.69
C MET A 321 -6.16 -11.78 -27.59
N LYS A 322 -5.76 -12.06 -28.84
CA LYS A 322 -6.57 -12.87 -29.78
C LYS A 322 -6.76 -14.29 -29.26
N PHE A 323 -5.70 -14.92 -28.77
CA PHE A 323 -5.77 -16.27 -28.19
C PHE A 323 -6.75 -16.34 -27.02
N LEU A 324 -6.62 -15.45 -26.04
CA LEU A 324 -7.53 -15.36 -24.89
C LEU A 324 -8.96 -14.99 -25.32
N ALA A 325 -9.12 -14.17 -26.37
CA ALA A 325 -10.43 -13.82 -26.89
C ALA A 325 -11.18 -15.03 -27.48
N THR A 326 -10.48 -15.95 -28.13
CA THR A 326 -11.07 -17.15 -28.75
C THR A 326 -11.03 -18.40 -27.88
N ASN A 327 -10.37 -18.35 -26.72
CA ASN A 327 -10.23 -19.48 -25.80
C ASN A 327 -10.84 -19.13 -24.42
N PRO A 328 -12.11 -19.52 -24.16
CA PRO A 328 -12.78 -19.23 -22.89
C PRO A 328 -12.04 -19.76 -21.66
N ASP A 329 -11.45 -20.96 -21.73
CA ASP A 329 -10.75 -21.57 -20.60
C ASP A 329 -9.48 -20.78 -20.24
N ALA A 330 -8.72 -20.36 -21.25
CA ALA A 330 -7.54 -19.53 -21.04
C ALA A 330 -7.91 -18.15 -20.48
N PHE A 331 -8.98 -17.53 -20.98
CA PHE A 331 -9.50 -16.27 -20.42
C PHE A 331 -9.95 -16.45 -18.96
N ASN A 332 -10.75 -17.48 -18.68
CA ASN A 332 -11.25 -17.77 -17.34
C ASN A 332 -10.10 -18.02 -16.36
N LYS A 333 -9.03 -18.68 -16.80
CA LYS A 333 -7.81 -18.85 -16.00
C LYS A 333 -7.14 -17.52 -15.64
N SER A 334 -7.08 -16.56 -16.56
CA SER A 334 -6.52 -15.22 -16.28
C SER A 334 -7.32 -14.41 -15.26
N VAL A 335 -8.60 -14.74 -15.05
CA VAL A 335 -9.49 -14.05 -14.11
C VAL A 335 -9.95 -14.94 -12.95
N SER A 336 -9.40 -16.15 -12.79
CA SER A 336 -9.86 -17.12 -11.78
C SER A 336 -9.63 -16.61 -10.35
N TRP A 337 -8.65 -15.72 -10.14
CA TRP A 337 -8.37 -15.04 -8.87
C TRP A 337 -9.59 -14.29 -8.30
N LYS A 338 -10.60 -13.95 -9.12
CA LYS A 338 -11.89 -13.39 -8.67
C LYS A 338 -12.71 -14.37 -7.83
N TYR A 339 -12.44 -15.67 -7.96
CA TYR A 339 -13.13 -16.76 -7.27
C TYR A 339 -12.20 -17.43 -6.26
N ASP A 340 -10.97 -17.74 -6.68
CA ASP A 340 -9.97 -18.43 -5.86
C ASP A 340 -9.34 -17.52 -4.78
N GLY A 341 -9.48 -16.20 -4.97
CA GLY A 341 -8.76 -15.17 -4.23
C GLY A 341 -7.43 -14.77 -4.90
N PRO A 342 -6.98 -13.53 -4.70
CA PRO A 342 -5.69 -13.06 -5.23
C PRO A 342 -4.52 -13.60 -4.40
N SER A 343 -3.31 -13.48 -4.95
CA SER A 343 -2.08 -13.87 -4.27
C SER A 343 -1.88 -13.14 -2.95
N ASP A 344 -1.13 -13.75 -2.02
CA ASP A 344 -0.76 -13.12 -0.76
C ASP A 344 0.03 -11.81 -0.96
N ALA A 345 0.84 -11.73 -2.01
CA ALA A 345 1.56 -10.51 -2.39
C ALA A 345 0.61 -9.37 -2.73
N PHE A 346 -0.43 -9.66 -3.52
CA PHE A 346 -1.46 -8.68 -3.88
C PHE A 346 -2.28 -8.26 -2.65
N LYS A 347 -2.68 -9.21 -1.79
CA LYS A 347 -3.38 -8.87 -0.53
C LYS A 347 -2.52 -7.94 0.32
N ALA A 348 -1.26 -8.30 0.58
CA ALA A 348 -0.32 -7.49 1.36
C ALA A 348 -0.11 -6.09 0.78
N LEU A 349 -0.10 -5.95 -0.54
CA LEU A 349 -0.05 -4.65 -1.22
C LEU A 349 -1.31 -3.83 -0.92
N VAL A 350 -2.50 -4.36 -1.21
CA VAL A 350 -3.77 -3.62 -1.08
C VAL A 350 -4.09 -3.30 0.39
N ASP A 351 -3.75 -4.20 1.31
CA ASP A 351 -3.93 -4.02 2.75
C ASP A 351 -3.14 -2.83 3.32
N MET A 352 -2.12 -2.34 2.63
CA MET A 352 -1.44 -1.09 3.01
C MET A 352 -2.43 0.07 3.14
N ALA A 353 -3.48 0.09 2.33
CA ALA A 353 -4.52 1.12 2.36
C ALA A 353 -5.56 0.93 3.47
N ALA A 354 -5.55 -0.21 4.18
CA ALA A 354 -6.38 -0.40 5.37
C ALA A 354 -6.02 0.60 6.50
N VAL A 355 -4.83 1.20 6.42
CA VAL A 355 -4.47 2.36 7.24
C VAL A 355 -4.36 3.59 6.36
N HIS A 356 -5.22 4.56 6.64
CA HIS A 356 -5.26 5.82 5.90
C HIS A 356 -3.87 6.49 5.86
N SER A 357 -3.50 7.05 4.71
CA SER A 357 -2.16 7.63 4.48
C SER A 357 -1.75 8.68 5.52
N SER A 358 -2.70 9.49 6.00
CA SER A 358 -2.48 10.44 7.10
C SER A 358 -2.11 9.77 8.43
N CYS A 359 -2.74 8.64 8.78
CA CYS A 359 -2.35 7.89 9.97
C CYS A 359 -0.97 7.26 9.79
N ARG A 360 -0.67 6.70 8.60
CA ARG A 360 0.67 6.18 8.28
C ARG A 360 1.76 7.26 8.40
N LEU A 361 1.47 8.50 8.01
CA LEU A 361 2.36 9.64 8.25
C LEU A 361 2.62 9.88 9.74
N CYS A 362 1.58 9.87 10.58
CA CYS A 362 1.75 10.02 12.02
C CYS A 362 2.54 8.86 12.65
N ILE A 363 2.31 7.62 12.21
CA ILE A 363 3.07 6.44 12.65
C ILE A 363 4.55 6.59 12.25
N PHE A 364 4.83 7.05 11.02
CA PHE A 364 6.18 7.31 10.55
C PHE A 364 6.88 8.36 11.41
N LEU A 365 6.24 9.51 11.65
CA LEU A 365 6.75 10.60 12.48
C LEU A 365 7.02 10.13 13.92
N ALA A 366 6.05 9.46 14.54
CA ALA A 366 6.20 8.94 15.90
C ALA A 366 7.32 7.90 15.99
N THR A 367 7.48 7.05 14.96
CA THR A 367 8.58 6.09 14.88
C THR A 367 9.92 6.81 14.80
N LYS A 368 10.06 7.82 13.94
CA LYS A 368 11.30 8.62 13.80
C LYS A 368 11.66 9.38 15.08
N ILE A 369 10.67 9.89 15.81
CA ILE A 369 10.88 10.53 17.12
C ILE A 369 11.46 9.51 18.11
N ARG A 370 10.88 8.31 18.20
CA ARG A 370 11.38 7.24 19.09
C ARG A 370 12.77 6.77 18.69
N GLU A 371 13.03 6.55 17.41
CA GLU A 371 14.35 6.14 16.90
C GLU A 371 15.43 7.17 17.26
N LYS A 372 15.12 8.47 17.16
CA LYS A 372 16.04 9.54 17.55
C LYS A 372 16.32 9.53 19.06
N GLU A 373 15.29 9.32 19.87
CA GLU A 373 15.42 9.24 21.33
C GLU A 373 16.29 8.04 21.75
N GLU A 374 16.14 6.91 21.06
CA GLU A 374 16.90 5.68 21.32
C GLU A 374 18.39 5.75 20.99
N MET A 375 18.83 6.80 20.28
CA MET A 375 20.25 7.06 20.09
C MET A 375 20.94 7.54 21.39
N ALA A 376 20.18 7.96 22.40
CA ALA A 376 20.74 8.42 23.67
C ALA A 376 21.32 7.27 24.51
N LEU A 377 22.36 7.58 25.30
CA LEU A 377 23.13 6.59 26.08
C LEU A 377 22.27 5.70 26.99
N GLN A 378 21.17 6.22 27.52
CA GLN A 378 20.28 5.45 28.40
C GLN A 378 19.62 4.25 27.67
N PHE A 379 19.36 4.37 26.37
CA PHE A 379 18.78 3.28 25.57
C PHE A 379 19.84 2.31 25.06
N GLN A 380 21.08 2.76 24.89
CA GLN A 380 22.20 1.91 24.51
C GLN A 380 22.63 0.94 25.63
N LYS A 381 22.29 1.26 26.90
CA LYS A 381 22.62 0.43 28.07
C LYS A 381 21.55 -0.62 28.40
N ARG A 382 20.51 -0.75 27.59
CA ARG A 382 19.44 -1.71 27.84
C ARG A 382 19.96 -3.15 27.78
N PRO A 383 19.54 -4.03 28.70
CA PRO A 383 19.94 -5.43 28.69
C PRO A 383 19.75 -6.11 27.34
N CYS A 384 18.54 -6.04 26.76
CA CYS A 384 18.16 -6.63 25.47
C CYS A 384 18.39 -8.14 25.30
N LYS A 385 19.09 -8.78 26.24
CA LYS A 385 19.40 -10.20 26.29
C LYS A 385 19.79 -10.61 27.71
N CYS A 386 19.60 -11.89 28.00
CA CYS A 386 19.94 -12.52 29.27
C CYS A 386 20.71 -13.82 28.97
N THR A 387 21.90 -13.99 29.55
CA THR A 387 22.76 -15.15 29.31
C THR A 387 22.82 -16.02 30.55
N THR A 388 22.46 -17.30 30.41
CA THR A 388 22.57 -18.33 31.44
C THR A 388 23.56 -19.42 31.01
N ARG A 389 23.66 -20.50 31.79
CA ARG A 389 24.48 -21.67 31.42
C ARG A 389 23.96 -22.36 30.16
N SER A 390 22.65 -22.32 29.96
CA SER A 390 21.97 -23.00 28.87
C SER A 390 21.99 -22.24 27.55
N GLY A 391 22.19 -20.92 27.59
CA GLY A 391 22.28 -20.10 26.39
C GLY A 391 21.91 -18.65 26.65
N THR A 392 21.74 -17.90 25.56
CA THR A 392 21.28 -16.51 25.60
C THR A 392 19.85 -16.40 25.12
N VAL A 393 19.00 -15.72 25.89
CA VAL A 393 17.67 -15.27 25.47
C VAL A 393 17.80 -13.84 24.96
N TYR A 394 17.31 -13.58 23.75
CA TYR A 394 17.23 -12.27 23.14
C TYR A 394 15.83 -11.70 23.28
N HIS A 395 15.72 -10.46 23.73
CA HIS A 395 14.45 -9.72 23.80
C HIS A 395 14.30 -8.86 22.55
N LEU A 396 13.27 -9.17 21.76
CA LEU A 396 12.99 -8.52 20.49
C LEU A 396 11.61 -7.88 20.53
N TYR A 397 11.38 -6.95 19.61
CA TYR A 397 10.12 -6.23 19.49
C TYR A 397 9.52 -6.44 18.11
N VAL A 398 8.21 -6.64 18.03
CA VAL A 398 7.53 -6.82 16.75
C VAL A 398 6.20 -6.05 16.74
N ARG A 399 5.86 -5.46 15.60
CA ARG A 399 4.53 -4.88 15.37
C ARG A 399 3.97 -5.26 14.01
N GLU A 400 2.66 -5.28 13.88
CA GLU A 400 2.04 -5.32 12.55
C GLU A 400 2.35 -4.02 11.79
N ARG A 401 2.79 -4.11 10.54
CA ARG A 401 3.03 -2.95 9.67
C ARG A 401 1.74 -2.12 9.57
N GLY A 402 1.84 -0.82 9.88
CA GLY A 402 0.67 0.07 9.96
C GLY A 402 0.10 0.23 11.37
N ARG A 403 0.68 -0.45 12.36
CA ARG A 403 0.49 -0.14 13.78
C ARG A 403 1.73 0.54 14.36
N PHE A 404 1.55 1.23 15.48
CA PHE A 404 2.64 1.94 16.15
C PHE A 404 3.23 1.15 17.33
N HIS A 405 2.36 0.56 18.16
CA HIS A 405 2.73 -0.19 19.35
C HIS A 405 3.41 -1.52 18.99
N MET A 406 4.37 -1.92 19.82
CA MET A 406 5.19 -3.12 19.65
C MET A 406 4.85 -4.13 20.74
N GLU A 407 4.95 -5.40 20.39
CA GLU A 407 4.86 -6.55 21.27
C GLU A 407 6.25 -7.13 21.54
N SER A 408 6.49 -7.56 22.77
CA SER A 408 7.70 -8.29 23.15
C SER A 408 7.64 -9.75 22.69
N ILE A 409 8.75 -10.23 22.12
CA ILE A 409 8.99 -11.65 21.81
C ILE A 409 10.40 -12.03 22.24
N PHE A 410 10.61 -13.33 22.46
CA PHE A 410 11.88 -13.87 22.93
C PHE A 410 12.40 -14.97 22.01
N LEU A 411 13.69 -14.93 21.69
CA LEU A 411 14.36 -15.99 20.93
C LEU A 411 15.61 -16.47 21.66
N ARG A 412 15.92 -17.76 21.53
CA ARG A 412 17.08 -18.38 22.20
C ARG A 412 18.25 -18.53 21.22
N SER A 413 19.48 -18.37 21.67
CA SER A 413 20.70 -18.46 20.85
C SER A 413 20.84 -19.79 20.10
N GLY A 414 20.40 -20.90 20.69
CA GLY A 414 20.38 -22.21 20.03
C GLY A 414 19.22 -22.42 19.03
N ARG A 415 18.32 -21.44 18.88
CA ARG A 415 17.12 -21.49 18.04
C ARG A 415 16.87 -20.20 17.26
N LEU A 416 17.92 -19.47 16.87
CA LEU A 416 17.81 -18.30 16.00
C LEU A 416 17.52 -18.72 14.55
N THR A 417 16.31 -19.23 14.32
CA THR A 417 15.85 -19.69 13.01
C THR A 417 14.65 -18.88 12.56
N LEU A 418 14.44 -18.78 11.24
CA LEU A 418 13.30 -18.09 10.66
C LEU A 418 11.97 -18.70 11.14
N ARG A 419 11.92 -20.03 11.24
CA ARG A 419 10.76 -20.76 11.76
C ARG A 419 10.46 -20.41 13.21
N GLU A 420 11.48 -20.32 14.07
CA GLU A 420 11.29 -19.95 15.47
C GLU A 420 10.79 -18.50 15.60
N LEU A 421 11.34 -17.58 14.79
CA LEU A 421 10.86 -16.20 14.73
C LEU A 421 9.38 -16.14 14.32
N GLU A 422 8.98 -16.84 13.26
CA GLU A 422 7.58 -16.92 12.83
C GLU A 422 6.68 -17.49 13.93
N SER A 423 7.10 -18.58 14.58
CA SER A 423 6.38 -19.22 15.67
C SER A 423 6.20 -18.28 16.87
N ALA A 424 7.26 -17.58 17.27
CA ALA A 424 7.21 -16.62 18.37
C ALA A 424 6.28 -15.44 18.06
N VAL A 425 6.32 -14.92 16.83
CA VAL A 425 5.41 -13.85 16.39
C VAL A 425 3.96 -14.34 16.37
N LEU A 426 3.66 -15.49 15.78
CA LEU A 426 2.30 -16.03 15.76
C LEU A 426 1.77 -16.27 17.18
N SER A 427 2.55 -16.94 18.03
CA SER A 427 2.18 -17.22 19.42
C SER A 427 1.89 -15.94 20.20
N LYS A 428 2.74 -14.91 20.06
CA LYS A 428 2.53 -13.62 20.73
C LYS A 428 1.28 -12.91 20.25
N PHE A 429 1.06 -12.81 18.93
CA PHE A 429 -0.10 -12.11 18.39
C PHE A 429 -1.41 -12.87 18.66
N GLN A 430 -1.38 -14.20 18.74
CA GLN A 430 -2.52 -15.01 19.15
C GLN A 430 -2.85 -14.82 20.64
N SER A 431 -1.84 -14.80 21.53
CA SER A 431 -2.07 -14.67 22.98
C SER A 431 -2.68 -13.33 23.38
N VAL A 432 -2.44 -12.26 22.62
CA VAL A 432 -3.05 -10.94 22.82
C VAL A 432 -4.37 -10.75 22.06
N ASN A 433 -4.93 -11.80 21.47
CA ASN A 433 -6.14 -11.76 20.64
C ASN A 433 -6.06 -10.71 19.52
N HIS A 434 -4.92 -10.63 18.84
CA HIS A 434 -4.68 -9.61 17.84
C HIS A 434 -5.65 -9.72 16.66
N THR A 435 -6.15 -8.57 16.22
CA THR A 435 -6.95 -8.45 15.00
C THR A 435 -6.14 -7.73 13.92
N PRO A 436 -5.86 -8.39 12.77
CA PRO A 436 -5.15 -7.76 11.65
C PRO A 436 -5.85 -6.51 11.15
N LEU A 437 -5.07 -5.53 10.68
CA LEU A 437 -5.58 -4.26 10.18
C LEU A 437 -6.56 -4.44 9.01
N TRP A 438 -6.27 -5.38 8.13
CA TRP A 438 -7.09 -5.67 6.95
C TRP A 438 -8.46 -6.28 7.29
N LYS A 439 -8.69 -6.78 8.52
CA LYS A 439 -9.92 -7.52 8.86
C LYS A 439 -11.20 -6.71 8.66
N LYS A 440 -11.14 -5.37 8.82
CA LYS A 440 -12.31 -4.49 8.62
C LYS A 440 -12.55 -4.14 7.16
N GLU A 441 -11.48 -3.89 6.42
CA GLU A 441 -11.54 -3.33 5.06
C GLU A 441 -11.60 -4.42 3.98
N ARG A 442 -10.91 -5.55 4.19
CA ARG A 442 -10.83 -6.61 3.19
C ARG A 442 -12.20 -7.29 3.02
N PRO A 443 -12.63 -7.67 1.80
CA PRO A 443 -13.86 -8.43 1.58
C PRO A 443 -13.94 -9.70 2.43
N GLU A 444 -15.13 -10.02 2.94
CA GLU A 444 -15.35 -11.20 3.80
C GLU A 444 -14.90 -12.51 3.16
N SER A 445 -15.08 -12.66 1.84
CA SER A 445 -14.64 -13.82 1.07
C SER A 445 -13.12 -14.05 1.11
N LEU A 446 -12.33 -13.05 1.50
CA LEU A 446 -10.87 -13.12 1.61
C LEU A 446 -10.37 -13.08 3.06
N ARG A 447 -11.28 -13.06 4.05
CA ARG A 447 -10.92 -13.07 5.47
C ARG A 447 -10.69 -14.51 5.89
N GLY A 448 -9.48 -14.84 6.30
CA GLY A 448 -9.18 -16.09 7.00
C GLY A 448 -9.43 -15.97 8.50
N ASP A 449 -9.65 -17.10 9.16
CA ASP A 449 -9.83 -17.15 10.62
C ASP A 449 -8.50 -17.10 11.40
N ASN A 450 -7.43 -17.59 10.78
CA ASN A 450 -6.11 -17.70 11.39
C ASN A 450 -5.15 -16.61 10.91
N LEU A 451 -4.25 -16.16 11.80
CA LEU A 451 -3.13 -15.30 11.44
C LEU A 451 -2.16 -16.06 10.54
N LYS A 452 -1.94 -15.56 9.33
CA LYS A 452 -0.90 -16.05 8.42
C LYS A 452 0.14 -14.96 8.21
N ILE A 453 1.40 -15.26 8.50
CA ILE A 453 2.52 -14.34 8.26
C ILE A 453 2.88 -14.39 6.76
N TYR A 454 2.97 -13.22 6.14
CA TYR A 454 3.51 -13.08 4.79
C TYR A 454 4.99 -12.72 4.81
N ARG A 455 5.37 -11.76 5.66
CA ARG A 455 6.74 -11.24 5.80
C ARG A 455 7.01 -10.79 7.23
N ILE A 456 8.24 -11.01 7.67
CA ILE A 456 8.84 -10.39 8.86
C ILE A 456 10.14 -9.73 8.42
N TYR A 457 10.35 -8.47 8.79
CA TYR A 457 11.53 -7.71 8.40
C TYR A 457 11.87 -6.64 9.44
N PRO A 458 13.13 -6.15 9.49
CA PRO A 458 13.50 -5.08 10.42
C PRO A 458 12.69 -3.79 10.20
N VAL A 459 12.38 -3.08 11.27
CA VAL A 459 11.74 -1.75 11.21
C VAL A 459 12.61 -0.79 10.39
N GLY A 460 11.96 0.09 9.62
CA GLY A 460 12.64 1.17 8.88
C GLY A 460 12.76 0.94 7.38
N LEU A 461 12.35 -0.24 6.89
CA LEU A 461 12.27 -0.51 5.45
C LEU A 461 11.09 0.24 4.79
N THR A 462 11.32 0.67 3.54
CA THR A 462 10.27 1.18 2.65
C THR A 462 9.27 0.07 2.29
N GLN A 463 8.11 0.44 1.75
CA GLN A 463 7.11 -0.56 1.36
C GLN A 463 7.63 -1.47 0.24
N ARG A 464 8.38 -0.92 -0.72
CA ARG A 464 9.05 -1.69 -1.78
C ARG A 464 9.97 -2.74 -1.18
N GLN A 465 10.83 -2.34 -0.25
CA GLN A 465 11.77 -3.26 0.39
C GLN A 465 11.04 -4.34 1.18
N ALA A 466 10.06 -3.96 1.99
CA ALA A 466 9.28 -4.87 2.82
C ALA A 466 8.54 -5.95 2.02
N LEU A 467 7.94 -5.59 0.87
CA LEU A 467 7.15 -6.52 0.08
C LEU A 467 7.99 -7.32 -0.93
N TYR A 468 8.96 -6.68 -1.59
CA TYR A 468 9.52 -7.20 -2.84
C TYR A 468 11.05 -7.35 -2.85
N SER A 469 11.80 -6.71 -1.94
CA SER A 469 13.27 -6.72 -2.01
C SER A 469 13.96 -7.41 -0.83
N PHE A 470 13.47 -7.20 0.39
CA PHE A 470 14.10 -7.73 1.60
C PHE A 470 13.52 -9.08 1.97
N ARG A 471 14.40 -10.01 2.31
CA ARG A 471 14.11 -11.22 3.08
C ARG A 471 15.39 -11.65 3.78
N PHE A 472 15.26 -12.35 4.90
CA PHE A 472 16.36 -13.16 5.40
C PHE A 472 16.45 -14.40 4.50
N ASP A 473 17.58 -14.59 3.83
CA ASP A 473 17.77 -15.75 2.93
C ASP A 473 18.09 -17.02 3.73
N THR A 474 18.71 -16.88 4.91
CA THR A 474 19.12 -17.98 5.78
C THR A 474 18.89 -17.68 7.27
N ASP A 475 18.86 -18.73 8.09
CA ASP A 475 18.86 -18.60 9.56
C ASP A 475 20.10 -17.83 10.07
N ALA A 476 21.23 -17.96 9.38
CA ALA A 476 22.46 -17.23 9.71
C ALA A 476 22.31 -15.71 9.52
N ASP A 477 21.54 -15.26 8.52
CA ASP A 477 21.27 -13.84 8.31
C ASP A 477 20.44 -13.26 9.46
N LEU A 478 19.43 -14.01 9.93
CA LEU A 478 18.65 -13.64 11.10
C LEU A 478 19.53 -13.61 12.35
N GLY A 479 20.32 -14.67 12.57
CA GLY A 479 21.24 -14.77 13.72
C GLY A 479 22.18 -13.56 13.79
N LYS A 480 22.86 -13.26 12.68
CA LYS A 480 23.73 -12.09 12.56
C LYS A 480 23.00 -10.78 12.84
N HIS A 481 21.77 -10.62 12.34
CA HIS A 481 20.97 -9.42 12.59
C HIS A 481 20.63 -9.27 14.07
N VAL A 482 20.10 -10.31 14.71
CA VAL A 482 19.73 -10.29 16.13
C VAL A 482 20.94 -10.04 17.03
N GLU A 483 22.08 -10.63 16.72
CA GLU A 483 23.31 -10.48 17.50
C GLU A 483 23.94 -9.08 17.35
N SER A 484 23.86 -8.50 16.14
CA SER A 484 24.47 -7.19 15.84
C SER A 484 23.59 -6.01 16.25
N ASN A 485 22.29 -6.24 16.52
CA ASN A 485 21.32 -5.19 16.81
C ASN A 485 20.65 -5.47 18.17
N PRO A 486 21.16 -4.89 19.27
CA PRO A 486 20.52 -4.98 20.58
C PRO A 486 19.07 -4.51 20.51
N CYS A 487 18.15 -5.27 21.11
CA CYS A 487 16.72 -4.97 21.10
C CYS A 487 16.15 -4.81 19.68
N ALA A 488 16.57 -5.69 18.74
CA ALA A 488 16.13 -5.64 17.36
C ALA A 488 14.59 -5.59 17.24
N LYS A 489 14.14 -4.78 16.29
CA LYS A 489 12.74 -4.48 16.08
C LYS A 489 12.30 -4.91 14.69
N PHE A 490 11.17 -5.57 14.63
CA PHE A 490 10.61 -6.13 13.42
C PHE A 490 9.23 -5.56 13.14
N GLU A 491 8.88 -5.54 11.86
CA GLU A 491 7.51 -5.42 11.40
C GLU A 491 7.08 -6.74 10.77
N VAL A 492 5.83 -7.11 11.02
CA VAL A 492 5.17 -8.27 10.42
C VAL A 492 4.02 -7.82 9.52
N ILE A 493 3.85 -8.49 8.39
CA ILE A 493 2.67 -8.36 7.52
C ILE A 493 1.88 -9.65 7.62
N PHE A 494 0.61 -9.55 8.01
CA PHE A 494 -0.34 -10.66 8.00
C PHE A 494 -1.20 -10.62 6.73
N VAL A 495 -1.59 -11.78 6.18
CA VAL A 495 -2.40 -11.90 4.95
C VAL A 495 -3.51 -12.91 5.03
#